data_AF-A0A7J6KLU7-F1
#
_entry.id   AF-A0A7J6KLU7-F1
#
_cell.length_a   1.000
_cell.length_b   1.000
_cell.length_c   1.000
_cell.angle_alpha   90.00
_cell.angle_beta   90.00
_cell.angle_gamma   90.00
#
_symmetry.space_group_name_H-M   'P 1'
#
loop_
_entity.id
_entity.type
_entity.pdbx_description
1 polymer ?
#
loop_
_entity_poly.entity_id
_entity_poly.type
_entity_poly.pdbx_seq_one_letter_code
_entity_poly.pdbx_strand_id
1 'polypeptide(L)'
;MSPIALQTPVAAEIGPTPRGGVTTWMMRNVPSRYTQGELMQEISLAGFEGRFDFFYLPLDRVSMANAGNCFINFTTAEDASEFFDFFAGRVLGRFGSRKVVEVVPAAIQGLPI
;
A
#
# COMPACT_ATOMS: atom_id res chain seq x y z
N MET A 1 43.11 0.22 -17.14
CA MET A 1 42.78 -0.22 -15.77
C MET A 1 42.36 1.03 -15.01
N SER A 2 41.06 1.35 -15.03
CA SER A 2 40.48 2.53 -14.39
C SER A 2 39.50 2.05 -13.31
N PRO A 3 39.41 2.69 -12.14
CA PRO A 3 38.56 2.22 -11.06
C PRO A 3 37.08 2.47 -11.38
N ILE A 4 36.25 1.48 -11.05
CA ILE A 4 34.78 1.57 -11.06
C ILE A 4 34.38 2.52 -9.92
N ALA A 5 33.85 3.69 -10.25
CA ALA A 5 33.25 4.59 -9.28
C ALA A 5 32.00 3.90 -8.69
N LEU A 6 31.98 3.73 -7.38
CA LEU A 6 30.79 3.37 -6.61
C LEU A 6 29.73 4.45 -6.86
N GLN A 7 28.68 4.11 -7.60
CA GLN A 7 27.49 4.92 -7.69
C GLN A 7 26.73 4.80 -6.37
N THR A 8 26.75 5.88 -5.60
CA THR A 8 25.87 6.14 -4.47
C THR A 8 24.41 5.90 -4.88
N PRO A 9 23.56 5.25 -4.06
CA PRO A 9 22.15 5.17 -4.37
C PRO A 9 21.58 6.59 -4.38
N VAL A 10 20.93 6.93 -5.49
CA VAL A 10 20.13 8.16 -5.63
C VAL A 10 19.02 8.08 -4.58
N ALA A 11 19.20 8.79 -3.48
CA ALA A 11 18.11 9.10 -2.57
C ALA A 11 17.05 9.83 -3.40
N ALA A 12 15.92 9.18 -3.63
CA ALA A 12 14.77 9.82 -4.26
C ALA A 12 14.44 11.05 -3.41
N GLU A 13 14.61 12.24 -4.00
CA GLU A 13 14.24 13.49 -3.35
C GLU A 13 12.76 13.44 -3.01
N ILE A 14 12.48 13.37 -1.71
CA ILE A 14 11.13 13.51 -1.18
C ILE A 14 10.77 14.99 -1.39
N GLY A 15 9.96 15.24 -2.42
CA GLY A 15 9.39 16.56 -2.67
C GLY A 15 8.65 17.12 -1.44
N PRO A 16 8.31 18.41 -1.45
CA PRO A 16 7.81 19.10 -0.27
C PRO A 16 6.59 18.37 0.29
N THR A 17 6.72 17.86 1.53
CA THR A 17 5.61 17.28 2.30
C THR A 17 4.42 18.24 2.27
N PRO A 18 3.27 17.84 1.72
CA PRO A 18 2.05 18.64 1.79
C PRO A 18 1.74 18.93 3.26
N ARG A 19 1.49 20.20 3.59
CA ARG A 19 1.10 20.64 4.93
C ARG A 19 -0.34 20.17 5.17
N GLY A 20 -0.49 18.91 5.56
CA GLY A 20 -1.75 18.17 5.70
C GLY A 20 -1.46 16.72 5.31
N GLY A 21 -1.22 15.87 6.31
CA GLY A 21 -0.54 14.59 6.16
C GLY A 21 -1.21 13.63 5.17
N VAL A 22 -0.39 12.79 4.54
CA VAL A 22 -0.80 11.78 3.55
C VAL A 22 -1.72 10.77 4.21
N THR A 23 -2.98 10.72 3.79
CA THR A 23 -3.97 9.77 4.32
C THR A 23 -4.28 8.65 3.33
N THR A 24 -4.10 8.86 2.03
CA THR A 24 -4.41 7.87 0.99
C THR A 24 -3.16 7.15 0.52
N TRP A 25 -3.17 5.83 0.60
CA TRP A 25 -2.04 4.99 0.20
C TRP A 25 -2.46 3.96 -0.83
N MET A 26 -1.52 3.65 -1.73
CA MET A 26 -1.62 2.59 -2.71
C MET A 26 -0.75 1.41 -2.25
N MET A 27 -1.37 0.26 -2.02
CA MET A 27 -0.68 -1.01 -1.79
C MET A 27 -0.56 -1.77 -3.12
N ARG A 28 0.66 -2.06 -3.55
CA ARG A 28 0.99 -2.79 -4.77
C ARG A 28 1.43 -4.22 -4.46
N ASN A 29 1.47 -5.04 -5.51
CA ASN A 29 1.85 -6.45 -5.46
C ASN A 29 0.95 -7.32 -4.59
N VAL A 30 -0.31 -6.92 -4.41
CA VAL A 30 -1.33 -7.74 -3.76
C VAL A 30 -1.47 -9.07 -4.54
N PRO A 31 -1.47 -10.23 -3.87
CA PRO A 31 -1.69 -11.51 -4.56
C PRO A 31 -3.08 -11.52 -5.20
N SER A 32 -3.16 -11.92 -6.47
CA SER A 32 -4.35 -11.74 -7.32
C SER A 32 -5.58 -12.50 -6.84
N ARG A 33 -5.41 -13.49 -5.96
CA ARG A 33 -6.49 -14.28 -5.36
C ARG A 33 -7.20 -13.56 -4.21
N TYR A 34 -6.61 -12.51 -3.63
CA TYR A 34 -7.30 -11.75 -2.60
C TYR A 34 -8.58 -11.12 -3.14
N THR A 35 -9.69 -11.38 -2.45
CA THR A 35 -10.89 -10.55 -2.57
C THR A 35 -10.77 -9.31 -1.70
N GLN A 36 -11.64 -8.32 -1.94
CA GLN A 36 -11.70 -7.10 -1.15
C GLN A 36 -11.91 -7.41 0.34
N GLY A 37 -12.87 -8.29 0.67
CA GLY A 37 -13.16 -8.66 2.06
C GLY A 37 -12.01 -9.37 2.76
N GLU A 38 -11.26 -10.22 2.05
CA GLU A 38 -10.12 -10.92 2.64
C GLU A 38 -8.94 -10.00 2.93
N LEU A 39 -8.66 -9.05 2.02
CA LEU A 39 -7.59 -8.07 2.25
C LEU A 39 -7.97 -7.10 3.35
N MET A 40 -9.22 -6.64 3.38
CA MET A 40 -9.76 -5.84 4.48
C MET A 40 -9.65 -6.58 5.82
N GLN A 41 -10.04 -7.85 5.87
CA GLN A 41 -9.94 -8.65 7.11
C GLN A 41 -8.50 -8.77 7.59
N GLU A 42 -7.54 -8.99 6.68
CA GLU A 42 -6.13 -9.08 7.05
C GLU A 42 -5.57 -7.76 7.59
N ILE A 43 -5.98 -6.64 7.02
CA ILE A 43 -5.62 -5.30 7.49
C ILE A 43 -6.29 -5.01 8.85
N SER A 44 -7.55 -5.39 9.03
CA SER A 44 -8.24 -5.27 10.33
C SER A 44 -7.55 -6.11 11.41
N LEU A 45 -7.20 -7.37 11.13
CA LEU A 45 -6.49 -8.25 12.05
C LEU A 45 -5.07 -7.76 12.40
N ALA A 46 -4.49 -6.92 11.56
CA ALA A 46 -3.21 -6.24 11.82
C ALA A 46 -3.34 -5.02 12.75
N GLY A 47 -4.55 -4.66 13.22
CA GLY A 47 -4.79 -3.53 14.12
C GLY A 47 -5.19 -2.23 13.42
N PHE A 48 -5.65 -2.33 12.16
CA PHE A 48 -6.14 -1.18 11.38
C PHE A 48 -7.68 -1.12 11.26
N GLU A 49 -8.39 -1.95 12.03
CA GLU A 49 -9.85 -1.95 12.03
C GLU A 49 -10.41 -0.58 12.45
N GLY A 50 -11.31 -0.02 11.65
CA GLY A 50 -11.93 1.28 11.91
C GLY A 50 -11.01 2.50 11.72
N ARG A 51 -9.77 2.31 11.22
CA ARG A 51 -8.78 3.39 11.01
C ARG A 51 -8.78 3.94 9.58
N PHE A 52 -9.63 3.38 8.70
CA PHE A 52 -9.79 3.81 7.32
C PHE A 52 -11.27 3.95 6.97
N ASP A 53 -11.58 4.92 6.11
CA ASP A 53 -12.94 5.25 5.67
C ASP A 53 -13.21 4.87 4.21
N PHE A 54 -12.15 4.61 3.44
CA PHE A 54 -12.23 4.16 2.05
C PHE A 54 -11.31 2.97 1.83
N PHE A 55 -11.81 1.98 1.10
CA PHE A 55 -11.05 0.82 0.65
C PHE A 55 -11.50 0.39 -0.73
N TYR A 56 -10.55 0.22 -1.65
CA TYR A 56 -10.83 -0.26 -3.00
C TYR A 56 -9.77 -1.21 -3.52
N LEU A 57 -10.19 -2.43 -3.87
CA LEU A 57 -9.39 -3.43 -4.57
C LEU A 57 -10.12 -3.76 -5.88
N PRO A 58 -9.64 -3.25 -7.04
CA PRO A 58 -10.23 -3.56 -8.34
C PRO A 58 -10.19 -5.07 -8.60
N LEU A 59 -11.34 -5.65 -8.90
CA LEU A 59 -11.51 -7.05 -9.27
C LEU A 59 -11.89 -7.15 -10.76
N ASP A 60 -11.15 -7.97 -11.51
CA ASP A 60 -11.59 -8.42 -12.82
C ASP A 60 -12.73 -9.44 -12.64
N ARG A 61 -13.91 -9.10 -13.15
CA ARG A 61 -15.13 -9.91 -13.01
C ARG A 61 -15.10 -11.21 -13.83
N VAL A 62 -14.22 -11.31 -14.83
CA VAL A 62 -14.11 -12.50 -15.68
C VAL A 62 -13.15 -13.50 -15.04
N SER A 63 -11.95 -13.05 -14.67
CA SER A 63 -10.94 -13.91 -14.06
C SER A 63 -11.11 -14.09 -12.55
N MET A 64 -11.99 -13.31 -11.91
CA MET A 64 -12.16 -13.22 -10.46
C MET A 64 -10.83 -12.94 -9.74
N ALA A 65 -9.93 -12.25 -10.42
CA ALA A 65 -8.60 -11.89 -9.94
C ALA A 65 -8.50 -10.38 -9.73
N ASN A 66 -7.82 -9.94 -8.68
CA ASN A 66 -7.54 -8.52 -8.50
C ASN A 66 -6.37 -8.05 -9.38
N ALA A 67 -6.33 -6.75 -9.65
CA ALA A 67 -5.29 -6.11 -10.48
C ALA A 67 -3.91 -5.97 -9.77
N GLY A 68 -3.77 -6.46 -8.54
CA GLY A 68 -2.55 -6.39 -7.75
C GLY A 68 -2.32 -5.06 -7.02
N ASN A 69 -3.26 -4.12 -7.14
CA ASN A 69 -3.18 -2.79 -6.54
C ASN A 69 -4.43 -2.48 -5.74
N CYS A 70 -4.26 -1.95 -4.53
CA CYS A 70 -5.33 -1.53 -3.64
C CYS A 70 -5.14 -0.08 -3.23
N PHE A 71 -6.24 0.65 -3.03
CA PHE A 71 -6.25 2.01 -2.50
C PHE A 71 -6.97 2.03 -1.17
N ILE A 72 -6.38 2.72 -0.19
CA ILE A 72 -6.91 2.83 1.17
C ILE A 72 -6.78 4.28 1.61
N ASN A 73 -7.85 4.89 2.10
CA ASN A 73 -7.79 6.20 2.75
C ASN A 73 -7.96 6.03 4.26
N PHE A 74 -6.97 6.47 5.01
CA PHE A 74 -6.99 6.49 6.47
C PHE A 74 -7.67 7.75 6.99
N THR A 75 -8.26 7.66 8.18
CA THR A 75 -8.94 8.80 8.82
C THR A 75 -7.94 9.82 9.35
N THR A 76 -6.72 9.38 9.69
CA THR A 76 -5.62 10.24 10.13
C THR A 76 -4.33 9.92 9.37
N ALA A 77 -3.42 10.90 9.29
CA ALA A 77 -2.13 10.71 8.62
C ALA A 77 -1.19 9.81 9.46
N GLU A 78 -1.37 9.83 10.77
CA GLU A 78 -0.68 8.98 11.73
C GLU A 78 -1.01 7.51 11.48
N ASP A 79 -2.30 7.17 11.32
CA ASP A 79 -2.73 5.82 10.97
C ASP A 79 -2.16 5.35 9.63
N ALA A 80 -2.11 6.26 8.66
CA ALA A 80 -1.58 6.02 7.34
C ALA A 80 -0.06 5.74 7.37
N SER A 81 0.67 6.46 8.23
CA SER A 81 2.11 6.25 8.45
C SER A 81 2.37 4.90 9.13
N GLU A 82 1.61 4.57 10.17
CA GLU A 82 1.73 3.26 10.83
C GLU A 82 1.41 2.10 9.88
N PHE A 83 0.45 2.29 8.97
CA PHE A 83 0.14 1.31 7.94
C PHE A 83 1.32 1.09 6.99
N PHE A 84 1.97 2.17 6.55
CA PHE A 84 3.17 2.08 5.73
C PHE A 84 4.28 1.31 6.45
N ASP A 85 4.60 1.70 7.69
CA ASP A 85 5.65 1.05 8.49
C ASP A 85 5.34 -0.44 8.73
N PHE A 86 4.07 -0.79 8.90
CA PHE A 86 3.66 -2.16 9.17
C PHE A 86 3.60 -3.04 7.91
N PHE A 87 3.22 -2.53 6.74
CA PHE A 87 3.00 -3.36 5.55
C PHE A 87 4.10 -3.26 4.50
N ALA A 88 4.79 -2.13 4.37
CA ALA A 88 5.82 -1.96 3.36
C ALA A 88 6.90 -3.04 3.47
N GLY A 89 7.19 -3.75 2.37
CA GLY A 89 8.23 -4.77 2.35
C GLY A 89 7.84 -6.12 2.97
N ARG A 90 6.56 -6.34 3.29
CA ARG A 90 6.09 -7.61 3.86
C ARG A 90 5.37 -8.49 2.85
N VAL A 91 5.17 -9.74 3.23
CA VAL A 91 4.38 -10.72 2.48
C VAL A 91 3.05 -10.90 3.21
N LEU A 92 1.95 -10.89 2.46
CA LEU A 92 0.63 -11.16 3.02
C LEU A 92 0.47 -12.63 3.41
N GLY A 93 -0.29 -12.89 4.46
CA GLY A 93 -0.35 -14.18 5.15
C GLY A 93 -1.15 -15.28 4.44
N ARG A 94 -1.92 -14.96 3.38
CA ARG A 94 -2.78 -15.95 2.71
C ARG A 94 -2.22 -16.47 1.40
N PHE A 95 -2.76 -17.63 1.00
CA PHE A 95 -2.53 -18.29 -0.29
C PHE A 95 -1.08 -18.70 -0.57
N GLY A 96 -0.20 -18.69 0.44
CA GLY A 96 1.22 -19.06 0.28
C GLY A 96 1.97 -18.17 -0.71
N SER A 97 1.46 -16.97 -0.98
CA SER A 97 2.11 -16.02 -1.89
C SER A 97 3.45 -15.58 -1.31
N ARG A 98 4.45 -15.35 -2.17
CA ARG A 98 5.74 -14.76 -1.78
C ARG A 98 5.89 -13.32 -2.29
N LYS A 99 4.80 -12.74 -2.81
CA LYS A 99 4.80 -11.36 -3.28
C LYS A 99 4.99 -10.43 -2.09
N VAL A 100 6.03 -9.62 -2.18
CA VAL A 100 6.30 -8.55 -1.24
C VAL A 100 5.46 -7.34 -1.64
N VAL A 101 4.63 -6.86 -0.72
CA VAL A 101 3.81 -5.68 -0.95
C VAL A 101 4.65 -4.42 -0.87
N GLU A 102 4.33 -3.48 -1.73
CA GLU A 102 4.89 -2.13 -1.68
C GLU A 102 3.77 -1.17 -1.30
N VAL A 103 4.07 -0.20 -0.46
CA VAL A 103 3.10 0.79 0.00
C VAL A 103 3.65 2.15 -0.37
N VAL A 104 2.90 2.92 -1.17
CA VAL A 104 3.32 4.25 -1.64
C VAL A 104 2.18 5.24 -1.50
N PRO A 105 2.45 6.55 -1.31
CA PRO A 105 1.41 7.56 -1.35
C PRO A 105 0.62 7.47 -2.65
N ALA A 106 -0.70 7.48 -2.57
CA ALA A 106 -1.54 7.52 -3.75
C ALA A 106 -1.39 8.89 -4.46
N ALA A 107 -1.44 8.89 -5.79
CA ALA A 107 -1.38 10.14 -6.57
C ALA A 107 -2.55 11.09 -6.26
N ILE A 108 -3.70 10.51 -5.87
CA ILE A 108 -4.88 11.24 -5.39
C ILE A 108 -4.96 11.04 -3.88
N GLN A 109 -5.02 12.14 -3.13
CA GLN A 109 -5.17 12.17 -1.67
C GLN A 109 -6.57 12.65 -1.29
N GLY A 110 -7.13 12.13 -0.19
CA GLY A 110 -8.42 12.55 0.37
C GLY A 110 -9.58 12.22 -0.55
N LEU A 111 -9.85 10.92 -0.75
CA LEU A 111 -10.93 10.47 -1.62
C LEU A 111 -12.29 10.87 -1.03
N PRO A 112 -13.18 11.51 -1.82
CA PRO A 112 -14.52 11.84 -1.35
C PRO A 112 -15.30 10.55 -1.07
N ILE A 113 -15.89 10.47 0.13
CA ILE A 113 -16.83 9.43 0.55
C ILE A 113 -18.14 9.50 -0.25
#